data_AF-Q2ILQ2-F1
#
_entry.id   AF-Q2ILQ2-F1
#
_cell.length_a   1.000
_cell.length_b   1.000
_cell.length_c   1.000
_cell.angle_alpha   90.00
_cell.angle_beta   90.00
_cell.angle_gamma   90.00
#
_symmetry.space_group_name_H-M   'P 1'
#
loop_
_entity.id
_entity.type
_entity.pdbx_description
1 polymer ?
#
loop_
_entity_poly.entity_id
_entity_poly.type
_entity_poly.pdbx_seq_one_letter_code
_entity_poly.pdbx_strand_id
1 'polypeptide(L)'
;MASTHRAVLAALALLTSTAACDRARPTLGDAGADAGGGDCTTCHGDAARSEGNALLQAAPPLDAHGSASGPAVGAHQVHLHATAVSGPIACAECHAVPTQRLHSNGQVDLAFGALARASGASPAFAGGSCSGVYCHGATLSGGSLTAPAWGGAGPLGCGSCHGAPPPSHAAGATACASCHPGTVNTDGTLNLAGGLHLNGVVDVNRAHADGWSDPAQHGRAAKRDLASCTACHGADYAGGTSGVSCNGCHGGTAWQSNCTFCHGTKVAAYTAADLPSAAPPLGTQGETATTDRAVGAHRAHLDGGAIAGAVACAECHAVPADLGHLDGAAQVVFGAAAGRDGAAPAWSGTTCASTYCHGSIAGAAAPAPVWTSTAGTTCASCHLPQNGSGTSAYSGRHYLHVSSRGISCATCHGTGYTASAVAPATHVDGARQLQPIVGWNAASRSCAPGCHGGETW
;
A
#
# COMPACT_ATOMS: atom_id res chain seq x y z
N MET A 1 45.43 60.79 85.29
CA MET A 1 45.97 59.44 85.54
C MET A 1 44.83 58.43 85.34
N ALA A 2 45.04 57.53 84.39
CA ALA A 2 44.45 56.21 84.11
C ALA A 2 42.97 55.87 84.36
N SER A 3 42.38 55.29 83.29
CA SER A 3 41.38 54.21 83.22
C SER A 3 39.92 54.57 83.58
N THR A 4 38.86 54.16 82.86
CA THR A 4 38.53 52.88 82.20
C THR A 4 37.43 53.02 81.12
N HIS A 5 37.52 52.21 80.04
CA HIS A 5 36.51 51.36 79.34
C HIS A 5 35.00 51.73 79.28
N ARG A 6 34.16 51.40 78.27
CA ARG A 6 34.23 50.74 76.94
C ARG A 6 32.80 50.78 76.31
N ALA A 7 32.72 50.90 74.97
CA ALA A 7 31.77 50.29 74.00
C ALA A 7 30.26 50.65 74.08
N VAL A 8 29.40 50.70 73.04
CA VAL A 8 29.26 50.10 71.69
C VAL A 8 28.33 51.03 70.86
N LEU A 9 28.48 51.15 69.52
CA LEU A 9 27.38 51.08 68.51
C LEU A 9 27.89 51.22 67.07
N ALA A 10 27.25 50.46 66.20
CA ALA A 10 27.62 50.14 64.82
C ALA A 10 27.23 51.21 63.79
N ALA A 11 27.94 51.25 62.65
CA ALA A 11 27.44 51.85 61.42
C ALA A 11 27.99 51.14 60.17
N LEU A 12 27.07 50.82 59.28
CA LEU A 12 27.17 50.31 57.91
C LEU A 12 28.14 51.15 57.05
N ALA A 13 29.01 50.49 56.28
CA ALA A 13 29.78 51.13 55.20
C ALA A 13 29.43 50.49 53.85
N LEU A 14 28.83 51.31 52.99
CA LEU A 14 28.61 51.10 51.56
C LEU A 14 29.97 50.94 50.85
N LEU A 15 30.21 49.80 50.21
CA LEU A 15 31.31 49.63 49.25
C LEU A 15 30.81 49.97 47.84
N THR A 16 31.17 51.14 47.33
CA THR A 16 31.08 51.48 45.90
C THR A 16 32.28 50.90 45.17
N SER A 17 32.06 49.88 44.36
CA SER A 17 33.03 49.29 43.44
C SER A 17 33.16 50.15 42.17
N THR A 18 34.07 51.12 42.17
CA THR A 18 34.54 51.80 40.95
C THR A 18 35.94 51.29 40.60
N ALA A 19 36.04 50.17 39.89
CA ALA A 19 37.29 49.70 39.32
C ALA A 19 37.03 48.73 38.14
N ALA A 20 36.65 49.25 36.97
CA ALA A 20 36.73 48.46 35.72
C ALA A 20 36.65 49.27 34.40
N CYS A 21 36.48 50.60 34.38
CA CYS A 21 36.17 51.30 33.13
C CYS A 21 37.33 52.02 32.42
N ASP A 22 38.59 51.92 32.90
CA ASP A 22 39.68 52.79 32.40
C ASP A 22 40.91 52.07 31.83
N ARG A 23 40.78 50.81 31.38
CA ARG A 23 41.84 50.18 30.56
C ARG A 23 41.36 50.03 29.12
N ALA A 24 41.88 50.89 28.25
CA ALA A 24 41.93 50.60 26.82
C ALA A 24 42.64 49.25 26.61
N ARG A 25 42.08 48.38 25.76
CA ARG A 25 42.68 47.09 25.41
C ARG A 25 44.08 47.31 24.82
N PRO A 26 45.08 46.46 25.12
CA PRO A 26 46.43 46.61 24.59
C PRO A 26 46.42 46.68 23.07
N THR A 27 47.05 47.71 22.51
CA THR A 27 47.31 47.80 21.08
C THR A 27 48.52 46.93 20.72
N LEU A 28 48.51 46.36 19.51
CA LEU A 28 49.57 45.47 19.03
C LEU A 28 50.97 46.11 19.20
N GLY A 29 51.79 45.55 20.09
CA GLY A 29 53.16 45.99 20.35
C GLY A 29 53.70 45.72 21.77
N ASP A 30 52.83 45.43 22.74
CA ASP A 30 53.26 45.18 24.12
C ASP A 30 53.94 43.81 24.28
N ALA A 31 55.06 43.80 25.01
CA ALA A 31 55.88 42.62 25.28
C ALA A 31 55.11 41.60 26.13
N GLY A 32 54.54 40.60 25.46
CA GLY A 32 53.71 39.54 26.03
C GLY A 32 52.73 38.90 25.03
N ALA A 33 52.58 39.47 23.83
CA ALA A 33 51.78 38.87 22.77
C ALA A 33 52.53 37.71 22.10
N ASP A 34 52.09 36.47 22.36
CA ASP A 34 52.57 35.27 21.70
C ASP A 34 52.48 35.40 20.18
N ALA A 35 53.60 35.06 19.52
CA ALA A 35 53.71 34.96 18.07
C ALA A 35 53.06 33.65 17.59
N GLY A 36 51.72 33.63 17.58
CA GLY A 36 50.88 32.59 16.96
C GLY A 36 49.68 33.26 16.30
N GLY A 37 49.27 32.79 15.12
CA GLY A 37 48.17 33.39 14.35
C GLY A 37 46.92 33.68 15.19
N GLY A 38 46.42 34.91 15.05
CA GLY A 38 45.32 35.54 15.79
C GLY A 38 44.17 34.63 16.22
N ASP A 39 43.92 34.62 17.52
CA ASP A 39 42.68 34.11 18.09
C ASP A 39 41.54 35.11 17.83
N CYS A 40 40.64 34.78 16.91
CA CYS A 40 39.51 35.63 16.54
C CYS A 40 38.62 36.00 17.74
N THR A 41 38.61 35.14 18.77
CA THR A 41 37.87 35.36 20.02
C THR A 41 38.34 36.57 20.82
N THR A 42 39.52 37.13 20.48
CA THR A 42 40.03 38.37 21.09
C THR A 42 39.27 39.62 20.67
N CYS A 43 38.63 39.58 19.49
CA CYS A 43 37.83 40.68 18.97
C CYS A 43 36.33 40.40 19.14
N HIS A 44 35.83 39.27 18.64
CA HIS A 44 34.41 38.92 18.63
C HIS A 44 34.20 37.45 19.01
N GLY A 45 32.99 37.02 19.35
CA GLY A 45 32.77 35.65 19.80
C GLY A 45 32.88 35.49 21.31
N ASP A 46 33.14 34.26 21.76
CA ASP A 46 33.33 33.91 23.17
C ASP A 46 34.32 32.74 23.29
N ALA A 47 35.52 33.03 23.82
CA ALA A 47 36.57 32.04 24.04
C ALA A 47 36.23 31.00 25.12
N ALA A 48 35.34 31.35 26.06
CA ALA A 48 34.94 30.48 27.16
C ALA A 48 33.82 29.51 26.76
N ARG A 49 33.18 29.72 25.61
CA ARG A 49 32.11 28.85 25.12
C ARG A 49 32.65 27.46 24.74
N SER A 50 31.90 26.43 25.10
CA SER A 50 32.16 25.04 24.75
C SER A 50 31.79 24.75 23.30
N GLU A 51 32.78 24.72 22.39
CA GLU A 51 32.62 24.41 20.97
C GLU A 51 33.76 23.51 20.48
N GLY A 52 33.56 22.90 19.30
CA GLY A 52 34.53 21.95 18.74
C GLY A 52 35.86 22.54 18.28
N ASN A 53 35.98 23.87 18.12
CA ASN A 53 37.23 24.57 17.78
C ASN A 53 37.14 26.10 17.99
N ALA A 54 38.29 26.78 17.92
CA ALA A 54 38.41 28.23 18.11
C ALA A 54 37.65 29.08 17.07
N LEU A 55 37.49 28.60 15.82
CA LEU A 55 36.70 29.30 14.82
C LEU A 55 35.21 29.28 15.14
N LEU A 56 34.71 28.14 15.64
CA LEU A 56 33.34 28.04 16.15
C LEU A 56 33.15 28.93 17.37
N GLN A 57 34.10 28.97 18.31
CA GLN A 57 34.10 29.89 19.46
C GLN A 57 34.11 31.36 19.06
N ALA A 58 34.76 31.69 17.94
CA ALA A 58 34.79 33.02 17.39
C ALA A 58 33.49 33.44 16.69
N ALA A 59 32.60 32.51 16.31
CA ALA A 59 31.33 32.86 15.67
C ALA A 59 30.48 33.76 16.60
N PRO A 60 30.21 35.04 16.27
CA PRO A 60 29.73 36.01 17.25
C PRO A 60 28.37 35.67 17.88
N PRO A 61 28.26 35.48 19.21
CA PRO A 61 27.11 35.99 19.94
C PRO A 61 27.30 37.47 20.28
N LEU A 62 28.55 37.94 20.39
CA LEU A 62 28.97 39.30 20.72
C LEU A 62 29.89 39.85 19.61
N ASP A 63 29.65 41.09 19.17
CA ASP A 63 30.52 41.76 18.20
C ASP A 63 31.77 42.33 18.87
N ALA A 64 32.60 43.02 18.07
CA ALA A 64 33.81 43.67 18.53
C ALA A 64 33.59 44.73 19.63
N HIS A 65 32.37 45.22 19.79
CA HIS A 65 31.97 46.22 20.78
C HIS A 65 31.18 45.60 21.95
N GLY A 66 31.01 44.27 21.97
CA GLY A 66 30.27 43.55 23.01
C GLY A 66 28.74 43.62 22.86
N SER A 67 28.21 44.07 21.71
CA SER A 67 26.77 44.02 21.45
C SER A 67 26.33 42.59 21.19
N ALA A 68 25.20 42.18 21.78
CA ALA A 68 24.55 40.89 21.53
C ALA A 68 23.45 40.96 20.45
N SER A 69 23.24 42.13 19.84
CA SER A 69 22.26 42.33 18.76
C SER A 69 22.81 43.20 17.62
N GLY A 70 22.28 43.03 16.41
CA GLY A 70 22.59 43.85 15.23
C GLY A 70 23.34 43.09 14.13
N PRO A 71 23.66 43.69 12.97
CA PRO A 71 24.20 42.98 11.82
C PRO A 71 25.49 42.17 12.07
N ALA A 72 26.31 42.60 13.03
CA ALA A 72 27.57 41.96 13.40
C ALA A 72 27.40 40.71 14.29
N VAL A 73 26.19 40.48 14.84
CA VAL A 73 25.84 39.35 15.71
C VAL A 73 24.46 38.81 15.37
N GLY A 74 24.29 37.51 15.25
CA GLY A 74 22.98 37.03 14.82
C GLY A 74 22.92 35.55 14.56
N ALA A 75 22.25 35.18 13.47
CA ALA A 75 21.91 33.80 13.14
C ALA A 75 23.11 32.92 12.71
N HIS A 76 24.36 33.34 12.94
CA HIS A 76 25.53 32.51 12.63
C HIS A 76 25.46 31.16 13.37
N GLN A 77 25.22 31.20 14.68
CA GLN A 77 25.31 30.01 15.53
C GLN A 77 24.33 28.91 15.11
N VAL A 78 23.10 29.26 14.72
CA VAL A 78 22.08 28.28 14.33
C VAL A 78 22.43 27.49 13.06
N HIS A 79 23.33 28.00 12.22
CA HIS A 79 23.79 27.30 11.02
C HIS A 79 25.01 26.40 11.30
N LEU A 80 25.80 26.72 12.33
CA LEU A 80 27.04 26.01 12.65
C LEU A 80 26.80 24.69 13.39
N HIS A 81 25.56 24.43 13.81
CA HIS A 81 25.15 23.21 14.49
C HIS A 81 24.07 22.48 13.69
N ALA A 82 23.92 21.17 13.95
CA ALA A 82 22.86 20.39 13.33
C ALA A 82 21.49 20.90 13.81
N THR A 83 20.55 20.99 12.87
CA THR A 83 19.17 21.39 13.13
C THR A 83 18.22 20.26 12.72
N ALA A 84 16.92 20.47 12.83
CA ALA A 84 15.93 19.53 12.30
C ALA A 84 15.91 19.48 10.76
N VAL A 85 16.50 20.45 10.07
CA VAL A 85 16.40 20.62 8.61
C VAL A 85 17.73 20.48 7.86
N SER A 86 18.86 20.57 8.57
CA SER A 86 20.20 20.47 8.01
C SER A 86 21.19 19.89 9.02
N GLY A 87 22.28 19.29 8.52
CA GLY A 87 23.49 19.14 9.30
C GLY A 87 24.18 20.48 9.58
N PRO A 88 25.31 20.48 10.32
CA PRO A 88 26.15 21.66 10.53
C PRO A 88 26.66 22.23 9.20
N ILE A 89 26.56 23.53 9.01
CA ILE A 89 27.07 24.24 7.82
C ILE A 89 28.41 24.88 8.20
N ALA A 90 29.46 24.59 7.43
CA ALA A 90 30.78 25.20 7.67
C ALA A 90 30.78 26.69 7.30
N CYS A 91 31.56 27.51 8.01
CA CYS A 91 31.63 28.97 7.76
C CYS A 91 31.93 29.30 6.28
N ALA A 92 32.85 28.53 5.66
CA ALA A 92 33.29 28.70 4.28
C ALA A 92 32.16 28.49 3.24
N GLU A 93 31.08 27.81 3.60
CA GLU A 93 29.93 27.58 2.73
C GLU A 93 29.08 28.86 2.58
N CYS A 94 29.09 29.71 3.59
CA CYS A 94 28.41 31.01 3.57
C CYS A 94 29.30 32.09 2.97
N HIS A 95 30.52 32.25 3.50
CA HIS A 95 31.47 33.24 3.02
C HIS A 95 32.91 32.80 3.28
N ALA A 96 33.87 33.36 2.53
CA ALA A 96 35.28 33.18 2.81
C ALA A 96 35.59 33.71 4.22
N VAL A 97 36.14 32.85 5.08
CA VAL A 97 36.52 33.23 6.45
C VAL A 97 37.80 34.08 6.38
N PRO A 98 37.80 35.32 6.92
CA PRO A 98 38.98 36.16 6.92
C PRO A 98 40.13 35.48 7.69
N THR A 99 41.30 35.40 7.07
CA THR A 99 42.53 34.91 7.72
C THR A 99 43.41 36.06 8.23
N GLN A 100 43.00 37.30 7.97
CA GLN A 100 43.70 38.51 8.38
C GLN A 100 42.75 39.52 9.01
N ARG A 101 43.29 40.39 9.87
CA ARG A 101 42.55 41.41 10.62
C ARG A 101 42.29 42.70 9.82
N LEU A 102 42.27 42.64 8.48
CA LEU A 102 42.08 43.82 7.63
C LEU A 102 40.68 44.46 7.79
N HIS A 103 39.71 43.67 8.25
CA HIS A 103 38.33 44.11 8.49
C HIS A 103 38.12 44.81 9.85
N SER A 104 39.20 45.03 10.63
CA SER A 104 39.11 45.82 11.87
C SER A 104 38.80 47.29 11.63
N ASN A 105 38.85 47.75 10.38
CA ASN A 105 38.45 49.09 9.94
C ASN A 105 36.91 49.26 9.84
N GLY A 106 36.13 48.22 10.16
CA GLY A 106 34.67 48.23 10.10
C GLY A 106 34.09 47.98 8.70
N GLN A 107 34.93 47.66 7.70
CA GLN A 107 34.50 47.18 6.38
C GLN A 107 34.76 45.68 6.29
N VAL A 108 33.75 44.93 5.86
CA VAL A 108 33.85 43.48 5.63
C VAL A 108 33.68 43.22 4.14
N ASP A 109 34.77 42.80 3.49
CA ASP A 109 34.71 42.32 2.11
C ASP A 109 34.12 40.90 2.11
N LEU A 110 32.82 40.82 1.80
CA LEU A 110 32.07 39.57 1.76
C LEU A 110 32.25 38.87 0.41
N ALA A 111 33.07 37.82 0.39
CA ALA A 111 33.12 36.86 -0.72
C ALA A 111 32.28 35.63 -0.37
N PHE A 112 31.16 35.41 -1.07
CA PHE A 112 30.25 34.30 -0.77
C PHE A 112 30.84 32.92 -1.09
N GLY A 113 30.54 31.95 -0.22
CA GLY A 113 30.93 30.55 -0.32
C GLY A 113 30.27 29.81 -1.47
N ALA A 114 30.57 28.51 -1.60
CA ALA A 114 30.02 27.68 -2.67
C ALA A 114 28.52 27.40 -2.46
N LEU A 115 28.13 26.92 -1.27
CA LEU A 115 26.73 26.65 -0.95
C LEU A 115 25.84 27.89 -1.09
N ALA A 116 26.30 29.06 -0.65
CA ALA A 116 25.54 30.31 -0.78
C ALA A 116 25.17 30.66 -2.23
N ARG A 117 25.96 30.20 -3.21
CA ARG A 117 25.79 30.41 -4.65
C ARG A 117 25.20 29.20 -5.38
N ALA A 118 24.87 28.12 -4.66
CA ALA A 118 24.38 26.89 -5.26
C ALA A 118 23.08 27.12 -6.04
N SER A 119 22.82 26.25 -7.01
CA SER A 119 21.64 26.30 -7.89
C SER A 119 21.39 27.66 -8.56
N GLY A 120 22.45 28.40 -8.89
CA GLY A 120 22.36 29.69 -9.57
C GLY A 120 21.94 30.86 -8.68
N ALA A 121 21.98 30.68 -7.35
CA ALA A 121 21.72 31.74 -6.39
C ALA A 121 22.72 32.91 -6.55
N SER A 122 22.22 34.14 -6.42
CA SER A 122 23.01 35.37 -6.50
C SER A 122 22.98 36.07 -5.14
N PRO A 123 23.80 35.61 -4.17
CA PRO A 123 23.75 36.11 -2.81
C PRO A 123 24.23 37.56 -2.72
N ALA A 124 23.56 38.34 -1.89
CA ALA A 124 23.90 39.72 -1.57
C ALA A 124 23.76 39.98 -0.07
N PHE A 125 24.54 40.91 0.45
CA PHE A 125 24.43 41.40 1.82
C PHE A 125 24.33 42.92 1.81
N ALA A 126 23.22 43.46 2.31
CA ALA A 126 22.96 44.89 2.36
C ALA A 126 22.12 45.26 3.59
N GLY A 127 22.46 46.36 4.26
CA GLY A 127 21.69 46.86 5.40
C GLY A 127 21.61 45.87 6.58
N GLY A 128 22.56 44.94 6.68
CA GLY A 128 22.55 43.91 7.70
C GLY A 128 21.67 42.71 7.41
N SER A 129 21.17 42.53 6.19
CA SER A 129 20.39 41.36 5.79
C SER A 129 21.01 40.65 4.59
N CYS A 130 20.96 39.32 4.60
CA CYS A 130 21.28 38.48 3.44
C CYS A 130 20.05 38.41 2.52
N SER A 131 20.29 38.34 1.20
CA SER A 131 19.26 38.06 0.21
C SER A 131 19.83 37.25 -0.95
N GLY A 132 18.97 36.53 -1.68
CA GLY A 132 19.38 35.78 -2.87
C GLY A 132 20.33 34.61 -2.60
N VAL A 133 20.39 34.14 -1.35
CA VAL A 133 21.20 32.98 -0.94
C VAL A 133 20.44 31.70 -1.27
N TYR A 134 21.15 30.62 -1.60
CA TYR A 134 20.56 29.31 -1.92
C TYR A 134 19.43 28.86 -0.98
N CYS A 135 19.63 28.96 0.35
CA CYS A 135 18.63 28.57 1.36
C CYS A 135 17.67 29.70 1.79
N HIS A 136 17.91 30.95 1.38
CA HIS A 136 17.15 32.13 1.81
C HIS A 136 17.01 33.11 0.64
N GLY A 137 16.17 32.73 -0.33
CA GLY A 137 15.96 33.52 -1.53
C GLY A 137 14.79 33.04 -2.39
N ALA A 138 14.71 33.63 -3.59
CA ALA A 138 13.60 33.45 -4.52
C ALA A 138 13.47 32.02 -5.11
N THR A 139 14.48 31.16 -4.91
CA THR A 139 14.50 29.77 -5.41
C THR A 139 13.56 28.84 -4.63
N LEU A 140 13.04 29.26 -3.48
CA LEU A 140 12.25 28.44 -2.57
C LEU A 140 10.74 28.64 -2.74
N SER A 141 10.18 28.15 -3.85
CA SER A 141 8.78 28.35 -4.19
C SER A 141 7.81 27.73 -3.15
N GLY A 142 6.77 28.48 -2.79
CA GLY A 142 5.70 28.03 -1.90
C GLY A 142 6.00 28.15 -0.40
N GLY A 143 7.18 28.64 0.00
CA GLY A 143 7.49 28.90 1.40
C GLY A 143 6.93 30.23 1.92
N SER A 144 6.65 30.29 3.22
CA SER A 144 6.15 31.49 3.89
C SER A 144 7.26 32.41 4.43
N LEU A 145 8.50 31.93 4.53
CA LEU A 145 9.65 32.62 5.13
C LEU A 145 10.92 32.46 4.26
N THR A 146 10.80 32.70 2.96
CA THR A 146 11.89 32.49 1.99
C THR A 146 13.02 33.52 2.10
N ALA A 147 12.78 34.68 2.72
CA ALA A 147 13.77 35.72 2.95
C ALA A 147 13.70 36.23 4.41
N PRO A 148 14.23 35.47 5.38
CA PRO A 148 14.19 35.87 6.78
C PRO A 148 15.11 37.08 7.05
N ALA A 149 14.68 37.94 7.97
CA ALA A 149 15.53 39.02 8.46
C ALA A 149 16.68 38.47 9.30
N TRP A 150 17.86 39.05 9.15
CA TRP A 150 19.03 38.71 9.96
C TRP A 150 18.76 38.97 11.45
N GLY A 151 18.89 37.94 12.28
CA GLY A 151 18.57 37.98 13.71
C GLY A 151 17.10 37.71 14.06
N GLY A 152 16.23 37.41 13.09
CA GLY A 152 14.87 36.96 13.34
C GLY A 152 14.85 35.57 13.97
N ALA A 153 14.22 35.43 15.14
CA ALA A 153 14.07 34.15 15.83
C ALA A 153 12.75 33.47 15.44
N GLY A 154 12.82 32.22 15.00
CA GLY A 154 11.66 31.34 14.87
C GLY A 154 12.07 29.94 14.42
N PRO A 155 11.50 28.87 15.00
CA PRO A 155 11.72 27.53 14.49
C PRO A 155 11.18 27.43 13.06
N LEU A 156 12.03 26.98 12.13
CA LEU A 156 11.64 26.75 10.75
C LEU A 156 10.94 25.39 10.66
N GLY A 157 9.70 25.39 10.17
CA GLY A 157 9.01 24.18 9.73
C GLY A 157 9.24 23.95 8.23
N CYS A 158 8.80 22.80 7.71
CA CYS A 158 8.96 22.45 6.30
C CYS A 158 8.41 23.55 5.37
N GLY A 159 7.22 24.08 5.73
CA GLY A 159 6.51 25.14 5.00
C GLY A 159 7.17 26.53 5.06
N SER A 160 8.19 26.72 5.90
CA SER A 160 8.89 28.00 6.03
C SER A 160 9.75 28.28 4.80
N CYS A 161 10.44 27.25 4.29
CA CYS A 161 11.34 27.38 3.16
C CYS A 161 10.60 27.18 1.83
N HIS A 162 9.93 26.05 1.64
CA HIS A 162 9.20 25.73 0.40
C HIS A 162 7.78 25.22 0.74
N GLY A 163 6.93 25.01 -0.26
CA GLY A 163 5.62 24.38 -0.02
C GLY A 163 5.79 22.98 0.61
N ALA A 164 5.00 22.63 1.62
CA ALA A 164 5.04 21.32 2.27
C ALA A 164 3.66 20.65 2.25
N PRO A 165 3.38 19.71 1.32
CA PRO A 165 4.28 19.24 0.25
C PRO A 165 4.50 20.30 -0.86
N PRO A 166 5.57 20.19 -1.68
CA PRO A 166 5.84 21.16 -2.73
C PRO A 166 4.65 21.29 -3.70
N PRO A 167 4.45 22.45 -4.37
CA PRO A 167 3.29 22.69 -5.23
C PRO A 167 3.08 21.68 -6.37
N SER A 168 4.10 20.90 -6.71
CA SER A 168 4.02 19.77 -7.64
C SER A 168 3.24 18.56 -7.10
N HIS A 169 2.83 18.57 -5.83
CA HIS A 169 2.12 17.48 -5.18
C HIS A 169 0.66 17.83 -4.91
N ALA A 170 -0.16 16.79 -4.76
CA ALA A 170 -1.52 16.95 -4.25
C ALA A 170 -1.52 17.50 -2.82
N ALA A 171 -2.49 18.37 -2.52
CA ALA A 171 -2.67 18.92 -1.18
C ALA A 171 -2.91 17.78 -0.17
N GLY A 172 -2.20 17.81 0.96
CA GLY A 172 -2.36 16.84 2.05
C GLY A 172 -1.60 15.52 1.89
N ALA A 173 -0.69 15.39 0.92
CA ALA A 173 0.19 14.22 0.83
C ALA A 173 1.10 14.11 2.08
N THR A 174 1.07 12.97 2.78
CA THR A 174 1.83 12.73 4.03
C THR A 174 2.84 11.60 3.93
N ALA A 175 2.70 10.69 2.96
CA ALA A 175 3.57 9.53 2.78
C ALA A 175 4.86 9.87 1.99
N CYS A 176 5.64 10.86 2.44
CA CYS A 176 6.79 11.38 1.69
C CYS A 176 7.87 10.32 1.42
N ALA A 177 8.15 9.46 2.41
CA ALA A 177 9.21 8.46 2.36
C ALA A 177 9.02 7.37 1.29
N SER A 178 7.80 7.18 0.79
CA SER A 178 7.54 6.20 -0.28
C SER A 178 8.20 6.63 -1.60
N CYS A 179 8.18 7.94 -1.88
CA CYS A 179 8.81 8.53 -3.05
C CYS A 179 10.19 9.09 -2.75
N HIS A 180 10.45 9.56 -1.52
CA HIS A 180 11.68 10.23 -1.12
C HIS A 180 12.44 9.50 0.01
N PRO A 181 12.72 8.19 -0.06
CA PRO A 181 13.27 7.43 1.07
C PRO A 181 14.70 7.83 1.46
N GLY A 182 15.46 8.44 0.53
CA GLY A 182 16.78 8.99 0.82
C GLY A 182 16.74 10.37 1.50
N THR A 183 15.58 11.04 1.49
CA THR A 183 15.41 12.42 1.96
C THR A 183 14.50 12.51 3.18
N VAL A 184 13.47 11.68 3.27
CA VAL A 184 12.47 11.67 4.34
C VAL A 184 12.33 10.26 4.91
N ASN A 185 12.41 10.16 6.24
CA ASN A 185 12.20 8.93 6.99
C ASN A 185 10.70 8.55 7.02
N THR A 186 10.41 7.29 7.37
CA THR A 186 9.03 6.78 7.44
C THR A 186 8.14 7.50 8.47
N ASP A 187 8.74 8.15 9.47
CA ASP A 187 8.04 8.97 10.46
C ASP A 187 7.79 10.42 10.00
N GLY A 188 8.17 10.76 8.77
CA GLY A 188 8.01 12.10 8.18
C GLY A 188 9.13 13.08 8.50
N THR A 189 10.13 12.69 9.31
CA THR A 189 11.32 13.52 9.58
C THR A 189 12.33 13.46 8.44
N LEU A 190 13.23 14.45 8.35
CA LEU A 190 14.27 14.47 7.33
C LEU A 190 15.38 13.47 7.64
N ASN A 191 15.81 12.72 6.62
CA ASN A 191 16.98 11.86 6.69
C ASN A 191 18.26 12.71 6.51
N LEU A 192 18.66 13.41 7.57
CA LEU A 192 19.84 14.27 7.56
C LEU A 192 21.14 13.50 7.29
N ALA A 193 21.21 12.23 7.71
CA ALA A 193 22.35 11.35 7.44
C ALA A 193 22.48 11.03 5.94
N GLY A 194 21.36 10.99 5.21
CA GLY A 194 21.35 10.82 3.76
C GLY A 194 21.87 12.04 3.00
N GLY A 195 21.82 13.24 3.59
CA GLY A 195 22.36 14.47 3.00
C GLY A 195 21.64 14.96 1.72
N LEU A 196 20.50 14.37 1.37
CA LEU A 196 19.80 14.63 0.10
C LEU A 196 18.85 15.84 0.16
N HIS A 197 18.42 16.28 1.33
CA HIS A 197 17.43 17.36 1.44
C HIS A 197 17.89 18.70 0.82
N LEU A 198 19.19 19.01 0.87
CA LEU A 198 19.77 20.29 0.45
C LEU A 198 20.84 20.14 -0.63
N ASN A 199 20.81 19.04 -1.40
CA ASN A 199 21.80 18.76 -2.44
C ASN A 199 21.52 19.43 -3.80
N GLY A 200 20.41 20.18 -3.91
CA GLY A 200 20.02 20.90 -5.12
C GLY A 200 19.31 20.08 -6.19
N VAL A 201 18.97 18.81 -5.92
CA VAL A 201 18.18 17.97 -6.82
C VAL A 201 16.94 17.41 -6.11
N VAL A 202 15.92 17.03 -6.88
CA VAL A 202 14.74 16.36 -6.35
C VAL A 202 14.99 14.86 -6.39
N ASP A 203 15.40 14.29 -5.25
CA ASP A 203 15.67 12.86 -5.14
C ASP A 203 14.38 12.06 -4.96
N VAL A 204 13.94 11.40 -6.03
CA VAL A 204 12.80 10.47 -6.01
C VAL A 204 13.28 9.05 -6.30
N ASN A 205 12.83 8.09 -5.50
CA ASN A 205 12.97 6.70 -5.86
C ASN A 205 11.96 6.34 -6.95
N ARG A 206 12.39 5.55 -7.93
CA ARG A 206 11.47 5.03 -8.94
C ARG A 206 10.62 3.94 -8.28
N ALA A 207 9.32 4.19 -8.12
CA ALA A 207 8.40 3.27 -7.43
C ALA A 207 8.25 1.90 -8.15
N HIS A 208 8.66 1.80 -9.42
CA HIS A 208 8.58 0.58 -10.22
C HIS A 208 9.89 0.34 -10.98
N ALA A 209 10.17 -0.93 -11.29
CA ALA A 209 11.33 -1.32 -12.11
C ALA A 209 11.23 -0.82 -13.56
N ASP A 210 12.35 -0.86 -14.29
CA ASP A 210 12.37 -0.60 -15.73
C ASP A 210 11.44 -1.58 -16.48
N GLY A 211 10.74 -1.08 -17.49
CA GLY A 211 9.83 -1.89 -18.31
C GLY A 211 8.53 -2.29 -17.61
N TRP A 212 8.13 -1.61 -16.53
CA TRP A 212 6.91 -1.94 -15.75
C TRP A 212 5.62 -2.01 -16.58
N SER A 213 5.55 -1.35 -17.73
CA SER A 213 4.42 -1.45 -18.67
C SER A 213 4.23 -2.85 -19.27
N ASP A 214 5.20 -3.76 -19.12
CA ASP A 214 5.06 -5.17 -19.48
C ASP A 214 3.93 -5.83 -18.65
N PRO A 215 2.89 -6.40 -19.29
CA PRO A 215 1.82 -7.13 -18.60
C PRO A 215 2.31 -8.28 -17.71
N ALA A 216 3.45 -8.90 -18.04
CA ALA A 216 4.05 -9.95 -17.22
C ALA A 216 4.56 -9.41 -15.86
N GLN A 217 4.82 -8.11 -15.76
CA GLN A 217 5.25 -7.42 -14.54
C GLN A 217 4.06 -6.79 -13.81
N HIS A 218 3.50 -5.68 -14.32
CA HIS A 218 2.44 -4.97 -13.61
C HIS A 218 1.17 -5.80 -13.46
N GLY A 219 0.83 -6.62 -14.47
CA GLY A 219 -0.33 -7.51 -14.40
C GLY A 219 -0.17 -8.57 -13.32
N ARG A 220 1.02 -9.15 -13.16
CA ARG A 220 1.32 -10.09 -12.07
C ARG A 220 1.24 -9.42 -10.69
N ALA A 221 1.76 -8.19 -10.58
CA ALA A 221 1.69 -7.43 -9.33
C ALA A 221 0.24 -7.06 -8.97
N ALA A 222 -0.53 -6.55 -9.93
CA ALA A 222 -1.94 -6.19 -9.78
C ALA A 222 -2.79 -7.39 -9.33
N LYS A 223 -2.57 -8.58 -9.89
CA LYS A 223 -3.29 -9.82 -9.50
C LYS A 223 -2.98 -10.30 -8.08
N ARG A 224 -1.96 -9.78 -7.42
CA ARG A 224 -1.60 -10.13 -6.03
C ARG A 224 -2.20 -9.17 -5.02
N ASP A 225 -2.14 -7.87 -5.33
CA ASP A 225 -2.62 -6.81 -4.44
C ASP A 225 -2.88 -5.53 -5.24
N LEU A 226 -4.03 -5.47 -5.89
CA LEU A 226 -4.45 -4.29 -6.66
C LEU A 226 -4.74 -3.09 -5.74
N ALA A 227 -5.22 -3.34 -4.52
CA ALA A 227 -5.61 -2.30 -3.58
C ALA A 227 -4.41 -1.42 -3.17
N SER A 228 -3.23 -2.02 -3.01
CA SER A 228 -1.98 -1.28 -2.72
C SER A 228 -1.67 -0.18 -3.74
N CYS A 229 -2.07 -0.35 -5.00
CA CYS A 229 -1.79 0.60 -6.07
C CYS A 229 -2.56 1.91 -5.90
N THR A 230 -3.70 1.90 -5.20
CA THR A 230 -4.56 3.09 -5.02
C THR A 230 -3.85 4.23 -4.27
N ALA A 231 -2.83 3.90 -3.47
CA ALA A 231 -2.02 4.88 -2.73
C ALA A 231 -1.33 5.89 -3.66
N CYS A 232 -0.98 5.48 -4.89
CA CYS A 232 -0.32 6.34 -5.87
C CYS A 232 -1.18 6.58 -7.12
N HIS A 233 -1.94 5.58 -7.56
CA HIS A 233 -2.71 5.62 -8.81
C HIS A 233 -4.15 6.12 -8.63
N GLY A 234 -4.54 6.46 -7.40
CA GLY A 234 -5.87 6.95 -7.05
C GLY A 234 -6.85 5.82 -6.76
N ALA A 235 -7.90 6.12 -6.00
CA ALA A 235 -8.93 5.15 -5.64
C ALA A 235 -9.71 4.60 -6.85
N ASP A 236 -9.75 5.35 -7.95
CA ASP A 236 -10.39 5.00 -9.22
C ASP A 236 -9.41 4.48 -10.29
N TYR A 237 -8.12 4.35 -9.93
CA TYR A 237 -7.02 4.01 -10.83
C TYR A 237 -6.87 4.95 -12.03
N ALA A 238 -7.37 6.19 -11.91
CA ALA A 238 -7.33 7.19 -12.98
C ALA A 238 -6.03 8.00 -13.02
N GLY A 239 -5.07 7.73 -12.14
CA GLY A 239 -3.74 8.33 -12.15
C GLY A 239 -3.29 8.84 -10.80
N GLY A 240 -4.23 9.26 -9.94
CA GLY A 240 -3.93 9.73 -8.58
C GLY A 240 -2.77 10.74 -8.55
N THR A 241 -1.86 10.56 -7.59
CA THR A 241 -0.64 11.37 -7.48
C THR A 241 0.45 10.96 -8.49
N SER A 242 0.40 9.74 -9.01
CA SER A 242 1.37 9.24 -10.00
C SER A 242 1.17 9.84 -11.40
N GLY A 243 -0.03 10.33 -11.73
CA GLY A 243 -0.42 10.73 -13.08
C GLY A 243 -0.57 9.57 -14.08
N VAL A 244 -0.28 8.32 -13.69
CA VAL A 244 -0.34 7.14 -14.57
C VAL A 244 -1.66 6.41 -14.40
N SER A 245 -2.55 6.56 -15.38
CA SER A 245 -3.89 5.99 -15.39
C SER A 245 -3.91 4.55 -15.92
N CYS A 246 -4.41 3.61 -15.12
CA CYS A 246 -4.70 2.25 -15.59
C CYS A 246 -5.80 2.27 -16.65
N ASN A 247 -6.80 3.14 -16.44
CA ASN A 247 -7.95 3.30 -17.33
C ASN A 247 -7.55 3.79 -18.72
N GLY A 248 -6.44 4.53 -18.82
CA GLY A 248 -5.90 4.99 -20.11
C GLY A 248 -5.44 3.84 -21.02
N CYS A 249 -4.76 2.83 -20.47
CA CYS A 249 -4.30 1.67 -21.23
C CYS A 249 -5.34 0.54 -21.31
N HIS A 250 -6.23 0.42 -20.32
CA HIS A 250 -7.23 -0.64 -20.25
C HIS A 250 -8.60 -0.25 -20.84
N GLY A 251 -8.66 0.82 -21.63
CA GLY A 251 -9.84 1.17 -22.41
C GLY A 251 -11.02 1.68 -21.57
N GLY A 252 -10.74 2.42 -20.50
CA GLY A 252 -11.73 3.00 -19.59
C GLY A 252 -11.81 2.28 -18.24
N THR A 253 -12.94 2.39 -17.54
CA THR A 253 -13.16 1.77 -16.22
C THR A 253 -13.79 0.38 -16.32
N ALA A 254 -14.19 -0.06 -17.51
CA ALA A 254 -14.92 -1.31 -17.70
C ALA A 254 -14.15 -2.56 -17.25
N TRP A 255 -12.81 -2.53 -17.29
CA TRP A 255 -11.98 -3.63 -16.78
C TRP A 255 -12.20 -3.90 -15.30
N GLN A 256 -12.68 -2.92 -14.53
CA GLN A 256 -12.91 -3.06 -13.09
C GLN A 256 -14.13 -3.92 -12.76
N SER A 257 -15.04 -4.14 -13.72
CA SER A 257 -16.25 -4.95 -13.53
C SER A 257 -16.42 -6.05 -14.60
N ASN A 258 -15.59 -6.06 -15.64
CA ASN A 258 -15.58 -7.07 -16.68
C ASN A 258 -14.75 -8.29 -16.24
N CYS A 259 -15.41 -9.37 -15.83
CA CYS A 259 -14.73 -10.61 -15.42
C CYS A 259 -13.82 -11.19 -16.52
N THR A 260 -14.24 -11.05 -17.78
CA THR A 260 -13.48 -11.56 -18.95
C THR A 260 -12.20 -10.77 -19.25
N PHE A 261 -11.98 -9.68 -18.54
CA PHE A 261 -10.73 -8.93 -18.61
C PHE A 261 -9.57 -9.71 -17.99
N CYS A 262 -9.83 -10.42 -16.88
CA CYS A 262 -8.81 -11.14 -16.12
C CYS A 262 -8.72 -12.63 -16.48
N HIS A 263 -9.87 -13.28 -16.70
CA HIS A 263 -9.94 -14.73 -16.91
C HIS A 263 -11.10 -15.13 -17.83
N GLY A 264 -11.05 -16.34 -18.37
CA GLY A 264 -12.02 -16.81 -19.36
C GLY A 264 -11.79 -16.22 -20.74
N THR A 265 -12.85 -16.19 -21.55
CA THR A 265 -12.83 -15.70 -22.92
C THR A 265 -13.17 -14.21 -22.96
N LYS A 266 -12.19 -13.39 -23.33
CA LYS A 266 -12.31 -11.93 -23.42
C LYS A 266 -13.47 -11.51 -24.33
N VAL A 267 -14.36 -10.67 -23.82
CA VAL A 267 -15.39 -9.97 -24.61
C VAL A 267 -15.14 -8.47 -24.64
N ALA A 268 -15.50 -7.81 -25.74
CA ALA A 268 -15.24 -6.39 -25.95
C ALA A 268 -16.13 -5.48 -25.11
N ALA A 269 -17.40 -5.87 -24.90
CA ALA A 269 -18.36 -5.17 -24.07
C ALA A 269 -19.05 -6.20 -23.17
N TYR A 270 -18.72 -6.18 -21.88
CA TYR A 270 -19.22 -7.16 -20.94
C TYR A 270 -20.60 -6.77 -20.41
N THR A 271 -21.51 -7.72 -20.46
CA THR A 271 -22.83 -7.66 -19.86
C THR A 271 -23.05 -8.87 -18.95
N ALA A 272 -24.12 -8.86 -18.15
CA ALA A 272 -24.48 -10.02 -17.35
C ALA A 272 -24.71 -11.30 -18.19
N ALA A 273 -25.06 -11.17 -19.47
CA ALA A 273 -25.23 -12.30 -20.38
C ALA A 273 -23.89 -12.96 -20.75
N ASP A 274 -22.77 -12.25 -20.62
CA ASP A 274 -21.43 -12.74 -20.94
C ASP A 274 -20.76 -13.47 -19.77
N LEU A 275 -21.42 -13.56 -18.61
CA LEU A 275 -20.89 -14.25 -17.43
C LEU A 275 -20.39 -15.69 -17.73
N PRO A 276 -21.03 -16.51 -18.58
CA PRO A 276 -20.50 -17.81 -18.96
C PRO A 276 -19.15 -17.76 -19.69
N SER A 277 -18.84 -16.64 -20.36
CA SER A 277 -17.54 -16.41 -21.00
C SER A 277 -16.44 -16.15 -19.97
N ALA A 278 -16.78 -15.73 -18.75
CA ALA A 278 -15.81 -15.57 -17.67
C ALA A 278 -15.35 -16.92 -17.10
N ALA A 279 -16.07 -18.02 -17.35
CA ALA A 279 -15.58 -19.33 -16.99
C ALA A 279 -14.30 -19.66 -17.78
N PRO A 280 -13.29 -20.31 -17.15
CA PRO A 280 -12.03 -20.58 -17.82
C PRO A 280 -12.24 -21.40 -19.10
N PRO A 281 -11.67 -20.93 -20.20
CA PRO A 281 -10.57 -21.68 -20.78
C PRO A 281 -9.21 -21.01 -20.52
N LEU A 282 -9.19 -19.81 -19.94
CA LEU A 282 -7.98 -19.07 -19.59
C LEU A 282 -7.98 -18.72 -18.10
N GLY A 283 -6.98 -19.19 -17.37
CA GLY A 283 -6.71 -18.78 -15.99
C GLY A 283 -6.06 -17.40 -15.92
N THR A 284 -6.05 -16.79 -14.73
CA THR A 284 -5.52 -15.44 -14.56
C THR A 284 -4.02 -15.34 -14.83
N GLN A 285 -3.25 -16.43 -14.83
CA GLN A 285 -1.83 -16.46 -15.16
C GLN A 285 -1.55 -16.99 -16.58
N GLY A 286 -2.57 -17.13 -17.42
CA GLY A 286 -2.45 -17.60 -18.79
C GLY A 286 -2.57 -19.13 -18.93
N GLU A 287 -2.98 -19.82 -17.88
CA GLU A 287 -3.24 -21.26 -17.91
C GLU A 287 -4.35 -21.58 -18.91
N THR A 288 -4.18 -22.61 -19.73
CA THR A 288 -5.21 -23.03 -20.71
C THR A 288 -5.55 -24.50 -20.65
N ALA A 289 -4.75 -25.30 -19.95
CA ALA A 289 -4.99 -26.72 -19.85
C ALA A 289 -6.02 -27.00 -18.76
N THR A 290 -6.98 -27.89 -19.02
CA THR A 290 -7.95 -28.35 -18.00
C THR A 290 -7.28 -29.08 -16.83
N THR A 291 -6.02 -29.51 -17.01
CA THR A 291 -5.19 -30.05 -15.94
C THR A 291 -4.71 -28.99 -14.94
N ASP A 292 -4.76 -27.70 -15.30
CA ASP A 292 -4.43 -26.59 -14.42
C ASP A 292 -5.63 -26.28 -13.53
N ARG A 293 -5.38 -26.12 -12.23
CA ARG A 293 -6.42 -25.80 -11.23
C ARG A 293 -7.23 -24.55 -11.60
N ALA A 294 -6.58 -23.54 -12.18
CA ALA A 294 -7.23 -22.29 -12.58
C ALA A 294 -8.24 -22.47 -13.72
N VAL A 295 -8.13 -23.55 -14.51
CA VAL A 295 -9.03 -23.85 -15.62
C VAL A 295 -10.02 -24.96 -15.21
N GLY A 296 -9.50 -26.14 -14.88
CA GLY A 296 -10.27 -27.29 -14.45
C GLY A 296 -11.36 -27.75 -15.43
N ALA A 297 -12.31 -28.51 -14.90
CA ALA A 297 -13.46 -29.05 -15.64
C ALA A 297 -14.70 -28.14 -15.61
N HIS A 298 -14.54 -26.84 -15.28
CA HIS A 298 -15.66 -25.91 -15.06
C HIS A 298 -16.62 -25.85 -16.24
N ARG A 299 -16.06 -25.76 -17.47
CA ARG A 299 -16.82 -25.56 -18.70
C ARG A 299 -17.84 -26.66 -18.99
N ALA A 300 -17.51 -27.91 -18.63
CA ALA A 300 -18.40 -29.05 -18.85
C ALA A 300 -19.74 -28.93 -18.11
N HIS A 301 -19.77 -28.21 -16.99
CA HIS A 301 -21.00 -27.98 -16.22
C HIS A 301 -21.86 -26.90 -16.87
N LEU A 302 -21.26 -25.86 -17.41
CA LEU A 302 -21.99 -24.74 -18.03
C LEU A 302 -22.60 -25.12 -19.38
N ASP A 303 -21.95 -26.02 -20.12
CA ASP A 303 -22.47 -26.51 -21.41
C ASP A 303 -23.53 -27.60 -21.21
N GLY A 304 -23.51 -28.31 -20.07
CA GLY A 304 -24.34 -29.48 -19.81
C GLY A 304 -23.89 -30.71 -20.61
N GLY A 305 -24.69 -31.77 -20.59
CA GLY A 305 -24.36 -32.99 -21.31
C GLY A 305 -25.47 -34.05 -21.30
N ALA A 306 -25.09 -35.29 -21.57
CA ALA A 306 -26.03 -36.41 -21.68
C ALA A 306 -26.71 -36.79 -20.34
N ILE A 307 -26.15 -36.36 -19.21
CA ILE A 307 -26.61 -36.74 -17.87
C ILE A 307 -27.28 -35.57 -17.15
N ALA A 308 -27.00 -34.32 -17.50
CA ALA A 308 -27.56 -33.14 -16.84
C ALA A 308 -27.62 -31.96 -17.81
N GLY A 309 -28.59 -31.07 -17.62
CA GLY A 309 -28.61 -29.77 -18.28
C GLY A 309 -27.44 -28.88 -17.84
N ALA A 310 -27.35 -27.70 -18.44
CA ALA A 310 -26.41 -26.66 -18.03
C ALA A 310 -26.65 -26.24 -16.58
N VAL A 311 -25.58 -26.20 -15.79
CA VAL A 311 -25.57 -25.76 -14.40
C VAL A 311 -25.15 -24.30 -14.36
N ALA A 312 -25.93 -23.43 -13.72
CA ALA A 312 -25.56 -22.02 -13.62
C ALA A 312 -24.44 -21.82 -12.60
N CYS A 313 -23.56 -20.82 -12.79
CA CYS A 313 -22.43 -20.55 -11.90
C CYS A 313 -22.85 -20.47 -10.42
N ALA A 314 -23.95 -19.75 -10.14
CA ALA A 314 -24.50 -19.53 -8.82
C ALA A 314 -25.01 -20.80 -8.11
N GLU A 315 -25.27 -21.88 -8.87
CA GLU A 315 -25.66 -23.17 -8.30
C GLU A 315 -24.47 -23.88 -7.66
N CYS A 316 -23.27 -23.66 -8.20
CA CYS A 316 -22.03 -24.22 -7.67
C CYS A 316 -21.45 -23.34 -6.56
N HIS A 317 -21.27 -22.04 -6.82
CA HIS A 317 -20.73 -21.10 -5.85
C HIS A 317 -21.24 -19.67 -6.05
N ALA A 318 -21.16 -18.84 -5.02
CA ALA A 318 -21.42 -17.41 -5.16
C ALA A 318 -20.43 -16.79 -6.15
N VAL A 319 -20.96 -16.11 -7.17
CA VAL A 319 -20.15 -15.42 -8.18
C VAL A 319 -19.69 -14.08 -7.60
N PRO A 320 -18.38 -13.76 -7.60
CA PRO A 320 -17.89 -12.47 -7.15
C PRO A 320 -18.50 -11.31 -7.96
N ALA A 321 -18.81 -10.20 -7.29
CA ALA A 321 -19.42 -9.02 -7.91
C ALA A 321 -18.44 -7.85 -8.12
N ASP A 322 -17.25 -7.93 -7.54
CA ASP A 322 -16.25 -6.85 -7.53
C ASP A 322 -14.81 -7.40 -7.51
N LEU A 323 -13.82 -6.50 -7.59
CA LEU A 323 -12.39 -6.82 -7.61
C LEU A 323 -11.81 -7.26 -6.26
N GLY A 324 -12.60 -7.29 -5.18
CA GLY A 324 -12.17 -7.73 -3.86
C GLY A 324 -11.72 -9.20 -3.82
N HIS A 325 -12.03 -9.99 -4.84
CA HIS A 325 -11.55 -11.38 -5.00
C HIS A 325 -10.15 -11.48 -5.62
N LEU A 326 -9.48 -10.36 -5.92
CA LEU A 326 -8.10 -10.34 -6.45
C LEU A 326 -7.05 -10.37 -5.33
N ASP A 327 -7.07 -11.41 -4.50
CA ASP A 327 -6.14 -11.62 -3.37
C ASP A 327 -5.25 -12.87 -3.52
N GLY A 328 -5.36 -13.57 -4.66
CA GLY A 328 -4.62 -14.80 -4.95
C GLY A 328 -5.19 -16.07 -4.31
N ALA A 329 -6.30 -15.99 -3.57
CA ALA A 329 -7.02 -17.13 -3.03
C ALA A 329 -8.32 -17.38 -3.80
N ALA A 330 -8.72 -18.65 -3.94
CA ALA A 330 -10.03 -19.00 -4.49
C ALA A 330 -11.06 -19.01 -3.36
N GLN A 331 -11.92 -17.98 -3.29
CA GLN A 331 -13.04 -17.95 -2.35
C GLN A 331 -14.20 -18.75 -2.93
N VAL A 332 -14.43 -19.96 -2.41
CA VAL A 332 -15.54 -20.82 -2.83
C VAL A 332 -16.57 -20.85 -1.71
N VAL A 333 -17.61 -20.02 -1.84
CA VAL A 333 -18.83 -20.12 -1.03
C VAL A 333 -19.85 -20.91 -1.85
N PHE A 334 -20.13 -22.15 -1.46
CA PHE A 334 -20.99 -23.04 -2.24
C PHE A 334 -22.43 -22.53 -2.35
N GLY A 335 -23.00 -22.71 -3.55
CA GLY A 335 -24.38 -22.38 -3.88
C GLY A 335 -25.38 -23.38 -3.31
N ALA A 336 -26.66 -23.03 -3.37
CA ALA A 336 -27.73 -23.84 -2.80
C ALA A 336 -27.83 -25.24 -3.42
N ALA A 337 -27.51 -25.40 -4.71
CA ALA A 337 -27.59 -26.71 -5.37
C ALA A 337 -26.54 -27.69 -4.84
N ALA A 338 -25.32 -27.21 -4.55
CA ALA A 338 -24.25 -28.02 -4.00
C ALA A 338 -24.58 -28.59 -2.60
N GLY A 339 -25.41 -27.89 -1.81
CA GLY A 339 -25.83 -28.28 -0.46
C GLY A 339 -27.19 -28.99 -0.36
N ARG A 340 -27.82 -29.36 -1.49
CA ARG A 340 -29.12 -30.05 -1.48
C ARG A 340 -29.07 -31.38 -0.71
N ASP A 341 -30.23 -31.78 -0.20
CA ASP A 341 -30.42 -33.02 0.56
C ASP A 341 -29.47 -33.18 1.77
N GLY A 342 -29.03 -32.06 2.37
CA GLY A 342 -28.14 -32.07 3.52
C GLY A 342 -26.67 -32.33 3.17
N ALA A 343 -26.29 -32.21 1.89
CA ALA A 343 -24.91 -32.27 1.47
C ALA A 343 -24.08 -31.15 2.14
N ALA A 344 -22.84 -31.48 2.52
CA ALA A 344 -21.91 -30.56 3.17
C ALA A 344 -20.73 -30.29 2.23
N PRO A 345 -20.93 -29.46 1.19
CA PRO A 345 -19.96 -29.28 0.12
C PRO A 345 -18.65 -28.66 0.65
N ALA A 346 -17.52 -29.18 0.18
CA ALA A 346 -16.20 -28.75 0.58
C ALA A 346 -15.27 -28.60 -0.63
N TRP A 347 -14.41 -27.57 -0.56
CA TRP A 347 -13.34 -27.33 -1.52
C TRP A 347 -12.00 -27.46 -0.84
N SER A 348 -11.17 -28.41 -1.29
CA SER A 348 -9.84 -28.67 -0.73
C SER A 348 -8.73 -27.82 -1.35
N GLY A 349 -9.04 -27.09 -2.43
CA GLY A 349 -8.06 -26.50 -3.32
C GLY A 349 -7.77 -27.33 -4.58
N THR A 350 -8.13 -28.62 -4.61
CA THR A 350 -7.92 -29.47 -5.80
C THR A 350 -9.11 -30.37 -6.13
N THR A 351 -10.05 -30.51 -5.19
CA THR A 351 -11.23 -31.37 -5.33
C THR A 351 -12.46 -30.68 -4.74
N CYS A 352 -13.58 -30.77 -5.47
CA CYS A 352 -14.91 -30.52 -4.92
C CYS A 352 -15.44 -31.85 -4.38
N ALA A 353 -15.81 -31.89 -3.10
CA ALA A 353 -16.30 -33.11 -2.46
C ALA A 353 -17.54 -32.83 -1.62
N SER A 354 -18.26 -33.90 -1.27
CA SER A 354 -19.43 -33.85 -0.39
C SER A 354 -20.54 -32.92 -0.90
N THR A 355 -20.58 -32.67 -2.21
CA THR A 355 -21.67 -31.93 -2.85
C THR A 355 -22.83 -32.89 -3.17
N TYR A 356 -24.01 -32.33 -3.42
CA TYR A 356 -25.19 -33.07 -3.86
C TYR A 356 -24.89 -34.01 -5.05
N CYS A 357 -24.16 -33.54 -6.07
CA CYS A 357 -23.81 -34.34 -7.25
C CYS A 357 -22.53 -35.19 -7.07
N HIS A 358 -21.57 -34.70 -6.26
CA HIS A 358 -20.21 -35.23 -6.17
C HIS A 358 -19.76 -35.44 -4.71
N GLY A 359 -20.37 -36.41 -4.04
CA GLY A 359 -19.90 -36.88 -2.74
C GLY A 359 -20.96 -37.56 -1.89
N SER A 360 -22.22 -37.16 -2.07
CA SER A 360 -23.33 -37.55 -1.21
C SER A 360 -24.13 -38.76 -1.71
N ILE A 361 -23.65 -39.46 -2.75
CA ILE A 361 -24.40 -40.55 -3.38
C ILE A 361 -23.91 -41.91 -2.85
N ALA A 362 -24.76 -42.59 -2.08
CA ALA A 362 -24.46 -43.90 -1.52
C ALA A 362 -24.30 -44.96 -2.62
N GLY A 363 -23.18 -45.71 -2.58
CA GLY A 363 -22.88 -46.78 -3.54
C GLY A 363 -22.25 -46.31 -4.86
N ALA A 364 -21.94 -45.03 -4.99
CA ALA A 364 -21.21 -44.47 -6.12
C ALA A 364 -19.77 -45.02 -6.22
N ALA A 365 -19.31 -45.38 -7.42
CA ALA A 365 -17.94 -45.84 -7.65
C ALA A 365 -16.90 -44.71 -7.65
N ALA A 366 -17.31 -43.46 -7.93
CA ALA A 366 -16.42 -42.30 -7.98
C ALA A 366 -17.12 -41.02 -7.49
N PRO A 367 -17.49 -40.94 -6.19
CA PRO A 367 -18.30 -39.84 -5.67
C PRO A 367 -17.53 -38.51 -5.62
N ALA A 368 -16.19 -38.50 -5.55
CA ALA A 368 -15.39 -37.27 -5.43
C ALA A 368 -14.45 -37.11 -6.63
N PRO A 369 -14.87 -36.45 -7.73
CA PRO A 369 -14.03 -36.23 -8.89
C PRO A 369 -12.93 -35.20 -8.58
N VAL A 370 -11.79 -35.38 -9.25
CA VAL A 370 -10.73 -34.36 -9.24
C VAL A 370 -11.15 -33.21 -10.14
N TRP A 371 -11.01 -31.96 -9.66
CA TRP A 371 -11.44 -30.75 -10.38
C TRP A 371 -10.84 -30.63 -11.79
N THR A 372 -9.61 -31.12 -11.96
CA THR A 372 -8.84 -31.06 -13.19
C THR A 372 -9.01 -32.31 -14.07
N SER A 373 -9.86 -33.25 -13.66
CA SER A 373 -10.14 -34.45 -14.44
C SER A 373 -11.22 -34.16 -15.49
N THR A 374 -10.93 -34.51 -16.74
CA THR A 374 -11.91 -34.56 -17.83
C THR A 374 -12.45 -35.97 -18.06
N ALA A 375 -12.13 -36.93 -17.18
CA ALA A 375 -12.66 -38.28 -17.29
C ALA A 375 -14.19 -38.23 -17.16
N GLY A 376 -14.89 -38.64 -18.22
CA GLY A 376 -16.33 -38.63 -18.27
C GLY A 376 -16.95 -39.50 -17.17
N THR A 377 -18.03 -39.02 -16.58
CA THR A 377 -18.84 -39.81 -15.64
C THR A 377 -19.70 -40.80 -16.40
N THR A 378 -19.85 -42.00 -15.85
CA THR A 378 -20.82 -42.99 -16.31
C THR A 378 -21.96 -43.08 -15.30
N CYS A 379 -23.06 -43.76 -15.65
CA CYS A 379 -24.14 -44.01 -14.68
C CYS A 379 -23.61 -44.70 -13.39
N ALA A 380 -22.62 -45.60 -13.53
CA ALA A 380 -22.00 -46.32 -12.42
C ALA A 380 -21.12 -45.42 -11.53
N SER A 381 -20.69 -44.26 -12.03
CA SER A 381 -19.93 -43.29 -11.24
C SER A 381 -20.75 -42.70 -10.10
N CYS A 382 -22.08 -42.63 -10.27
CA CYS A 382 -23.01 -42.04 -9.31
C CYS A 382 -23.97 -43.08 -8.70
N HIS A 383 -24.50 -44.00 -9.50
CA HIS A 383 -25.45 -45.01 -9.05
C HIS A 383 -24.82 -46.40 -9.03
N LEU A 384 -25.38 -47.30 -8.23
CA LEU A 384 -25.12 -48.72 -8.43
C LEU A 384 -25.62 -49.13 -9.82
N PRO A 385 -24.91 -50.03 -10.53
CA PRO A 385 -25.31 -50.45 -11.87
C PRO A 385 -26.73 -51.01 -11.88
N GLN A 386 -27.65 -50.38 -12.62
CA GLN A 386 -29.02 -50.89 -12.83
C GLN A 386 -29.08 -52.01 -13.89
N ASN A 387 -28.00 -52.78 -14.03
CA ASN A 387 -27.86 -53.87 -15.00
C ASN A 387 -27.91 -55.27 -14.36
N GLY A 388 -28.17 -55.35 -13.06
CA GLY A 388 -28.20 -56.59 -12.28
C GLY A 388 -29.60 -57.08 -11.94
N SER A 389 -29.78 -58.40 -11.87
CA SER A 389 -31.01 -59.08 -11.45
C SER A 389 -31.10 -59.28 -9.93
N GLY A 390 -30.56 -58.34 -9.13
CA GLY A 390 -30.48 -58.46 -7.67
C GLY A 390 -31.02 -57.24 -6.93
N THR A 391 -31.58 -57.44 -5.74
CA THR A 391 -32.18 -56.38 -4.89
C THR A 391 -31.16 -55.33 -4.41
N SER A 392 -29.87 -55.65 -4.39
CA SER A 392 -28.80 -54.73 -3.99
C SER A 392 -28.50 -53.64 -5.02
N ALA A 393 -28.94 -53.80 -6.27
CA ALA A 393 -28.74 -52.82 -7.34
C ALA A 393 -29.82 -51.71 -7.38
N TYR A 394 -30.87 -51.84 -6.57
CA TYR A 394 -32.04 -50.95 -6.58
C TYR A 394 -32.40 -50.51 -5.17
N SER A 395 -32.82 -49.25 -5.00
CA SER A 395 -33.28 -48.76 -3.70
C SER A 395 -34.65 -49.34 -3.35
N GLY A 396 -34.78 -49.96 -2.17
CA GLY A 396 -36.08 -50.40 -1.64
C GLY A 396 -36.84 -51.34 -2.58
N ARG A 397 -38.12 -51.03 -2.84
CA ARG A 397 -39.00 -51.85 -3.69
C ARG A 397 -38.87 -51.58 -5.20
N HIS A 398 -37.89 -50.79 -5.63
CA HIS A 398 -37.69 -50.46 -7.05
C HIS A 398 -37.36 -51.71 -7.88
N TYR A 399 -36.61 -52.67 -7.31
CA TYR A 399 -36.32 -53.97 -7.93
C TYR A 399 -37.58 -54.76 -8.31
N LEU A 400 -38.62 -54.74 -7.46
CA LEU A 400 -39.86 -55.48 -7.73
C LEU A 400 -40.55 -54.95 -8.99
N HIS A 401 -40.62 -53.64 -9.16
CA HIS A 401 -41.31 -53.02 -10.29
C HIS A 401 -40.53 -53.20 -11.59
N VAL A 402 -39.22 -52.95 -11.55
CA VAL A 402 -38.38 -53.00 -12.76
C VAL A 402 -38.04 -54.45 -13.15
N SER A 403 -37.47 -55.22 -12.23
CA SER A 403 -36.98 -56.56 -12.56
C SER A 403 -38.05 -57.64 -12.41
N SER A 404 -38.86 -57.62 -11.34
CA SER A 404 -39.84 -58.70 -11.11
C SER A 404 -41.14 -58.53 -11.91
N ARG A 405 -41.53 -57.29 -12.22
CA ARG A 405 -42.76 -56.98 -12.96
C ARG A 405 -42.50 -56.44 -14.38
N GLY A 406 -41.24 -56.21 -14.76
CA GLY A 406 -40.88 -55.79 -16.11
C GLY A 406 -41.40 -54.40 -16.51
N ILE A 407 -41.65 -53.52 -15.54
CA ILE A 407 -42.20 -52.18 -15.81
C ILE A 407 -41.10 -51.28 -16.34
N SER A 408 -41.38 -50.59 -17.46
CA SER A 408 -40.42 -49.67 -18.08
C SER A 408 -40.14 -48.44 -17.21
N CYS A 409 -38.91 -47.92 -17.26
CA CYS A 409 -38.51 -46.72 -16.52
C CYS A 409 -39.40 -45.51 -16.87
N ALA A 410 -39.74 -45.36 -18.15
CA ALA A 410 -40.54 -44.25 -18.65
C ALA A 410 -41.99 -44.25 -18.11
N THR A 411 -42.53 -45.40 -17.71
CA THR A 411 -43.85 -45.48 -17.07
C THR A 411 -43.89 -44.72 -15.75
N CYS A 412 -42.79 -44.79 -14.98
CA CYS A 412 -42.70 -44.12 -13.69
C CYS A 412 -42.04 -42.75 -13.77
N HIS A 413 -41.04 -42.55 -14.63
CA HIS A 413 -40.22 -41.33 -14.67
C HIS A 413 -40.54 -40.40 -15.84
N GLY A 414 -41.26 -40.87 -16.86
CA GLY A 414 -41.59 -40.12 -18.06
C GLY A 414 -40.64 -40.37 -19.23
N THR A 415 -40.91 -39.70 -20.34
CA THR A 415 -40.11 -39.82 -21.57
C THR A 415 -38.65 -39.41 -21.33
N GLY A 416 -37.72 -40.10 -22.00
CA GLY A 416 -36.28 -39.86 -21.85
C GLY A 416 -35.59 -40.70 -20.76
N TYR A 417 -36.33 -41.37 -19.87
CA TYR A 417 -35.77 -42.29 -18.89
C TYR A 417 -35.81 -43.74 -19.36
N THR A 418 -34.64 -44.37 -19.44
CA THR A 418 -34.45 -45.81 -19.75
C THR A 418 -33.38 -46.40 -18.83
N ALA A 419 -33.07 -47.69 -19.00
CA ALA A 419 -31.98 -48.33 -18.26
C ALA A 419 -30.58 -47.74 -18.55
N SER A 420 -30.43 -46.96 -19.63
CA SER A 420 -29.15 -46.40 -20.07
C SER A 420 -29.23 -44.93 -20.49
N ALA A 421 -30.38 -44.28 -20.28
CA ALA A 421 -30.59 -42.89 -20.66
C ALA A 421 -31.47 -42.17 -19.62
N VAL A 422 -31.28 -40.87 -19.52
CA VAL A 422 -32.02 -39.97 -18.62
C VAL A 422 -32.45 -38.74 -19.40
N ALA A 423 -33.47 -38.04 -18.92
CA ALA A 423 -33.81 -36.71 -19.44
C ALA A 423 -32.91 -35.65 -18.77
N PRO A 424 -31.95 -35.02 -19.47
CA PRO A 424 -30.95 -34.16 -18.82
C PRO A 424 -31.57 -32.94 -18.12
N ALA A 425 -32.71 -32.45 -18.61
CA ALA A 425 -33.39 -31.29 -18.04
C ALA A 425 -33.96 -31.53 -16.63
N THR A 426 -34.19 -32.79 -16.25
CA THR A 426 -34.81 -33.15 -14.97
C THR A 426 -34.02 -34.18 -14.17
N HIS A 427 -32.94 -34.72 -14.75
CA HIS A 427 -32.00 -35.55 -14.04
C HIS A 427 -31.05 -34.65 -13.22
N VAL A 428 -30.80 -35.02 -11.96
CA VAL A 428 -30.05 -34.25 -10.94
C VAL A 428 -30.63 -32.88 -10.56
N ASP A 429 -31.92 -32.64 -10.80
CA ASP A 429 -32.58 -31.38 -10.44
C ASP A 429 -33.03 -31.28 -8.97
N GLY A 430 -32.68 -32.26 -8.14
CA GLY A 430 -33.07 -32.33 -6.73
C GLY A 430 -34.49 -32.84 -6.48
N ALA A 431 -35.28 -33.12 -7.52
CA ALA A 431 -36.64 -33.61 -7.40
C ALA A 431 -36.79 -35.05 -7.91
N ARG A 432 -37.71 -35.80 -7.30
CA ARG A 432 -38.08 -37.14 -7.78
C ARG A 432 -39.08 -36.98 -8.91
N GLN A 433 -38.60 -37.11 -10.13
CA GLN A 433 -39.41 -37.06 -11.34
C GLN A 433 -40.28 -38.32 -11.42
N LEU A 434 -41.53 -38.21 -10.98
CA LEU A 434 -42.50 -39.30 -11.03
C LEU A 434 -43.74 -38.88 -11.80
N GLN A 435 -44.19 -39.73 -12.71
CA GLN A 435 -45.41 -39.53 -13.47
C GLN A 435 -46.62 -39.54 -12.53
N PRO A 436 -47.66 -38.72 -12.78
CA PRO A 436 -48.83 -38.62 -11.91
C PRO A 436 -49.52 -39.96 -11.62
N ILE A 437 -49.43 -40.92 -12.56
CA ILE A 437 -49.99 -42.27 -12.44
C ILE A 437 -49.46 -43.04 -11.22
N VAL A 438 -48.24 -42.73 -10.76
CA VAL A 438 -47.63 -43.37 -9.59
C VAL A 438 -48.30 -42.90 -8.29
N GLY A 439 -48.76 -41.64 -8.25
CA GLY A 439 -49.39 -41.04 -7.06
C GLY A 439 -48.53 -41.15 -5.79
N TRP A 440 -47.21 -41.02 -5.92
CA TRP A 440 -46.28 -41.13 -4.79
C TRP A 440 -46.37 -39.92 -3.86
N ASN A 441 -46.56 -40.18 -2.57
CA ASN A 441 -46.45 -39.20 -1.49
C ASN A 441 -45.11 -39.37 -0.77
N ALA A 442 -44.24 -38.35 -0.91
CA ALA A 442 -42.91 -38.38 -0.32
C ALA A 442 -42.91 -38.29 1.22
N ALA A 443 -43.90 -37.63 1.82
CA ALA A 443 -43.98 -37.45 3.27
C ALA A 443 -44.38 -38.75 3.98
N SER A 444 -45.40 -39.44 3.46
CA SER A 444 -45.85 -40.74 3.99
C SER A 444 -45.11 -41.94 3.40
N ARG A 445 -44.26 -41.72 2.39
CA ARG A 445 -43.58 -42.76 1.62
C ARG A 445 -44.54 -43.82 1.06
N SER A 446 -45.68 -43.38 0.53
CA SER A 446 -46.78 -44.26 0.06
C SER A 446 -47.21 -43.93 -1.38
N CYS A 447 -47.74 -44.90 -2.12
CA CYS A 447 -48.33 -44.71 -3.44
C CYS A 447 -49.87 -44.65 -3.37
N ALA A 448 -50.50 -43.90 -4.27
CA ALA A 448 -51.95 -43.95 -4.47
C ALA A 448 -52.39 -45.32 -5.05
N PRO A 449 -53.67 -45.71 -4.94
CA PRO A 449 -54.19 -47.01 -5.40
C PRO A 449 -54.03 -47.31 -6.90
N GLY A 450 -53.60 -46.34 -7.72
CA GLY A 450 -53.67 -46.38 -9.19
C GLY A 450 -53.08 -47.65 -9.83
N CYS A 451 -51.88 -48.07 -9.43
CA CYS A 451 -51.22 -49.30 -9.94
C CYS A 451 -51.37 -50.51 -9.02
N HIS A 452 -52.00 -50.32 -7.87
CA HIS A 452 -51.72 -51.06 -6.64
C HIS A 452 -53.00 -51.56 -5.95
N GLY A 453 -54.17 -51.09 -6.40
CA GLY A 453 -55.46 -51.50 -5.87
C GLY A 453 -55.57 -51.19 -4.38
N GLY A 454 -56.16 -52.14 -3.63
CA GLY A 454 -56.35 -52.04 -2.18
C GLY A 454 -55.22 -52.65 -1.34
N GLU A 455 -54.06 -52.96 -1.93
CA GLU A 455 -52.93 -53.51 -1.20
C GLU A 455 -52.28 -52.43 -0.31
N THR A 456 -51.92 -52.79 0.93
CA THR A 456 -51.23 -51.92 1.91
C THR A 456 -49.80 -52.43 2.16
N TRP A 457 -48.80 -51.55 2.19
CA TRP A 457 -47.36 -51.88 2.33
C TRP A 457 -46.64 -51.01 3.33
#